data_AF-A0A9D0ZRY0-F1
#
_entry.id   AF-A0A9D0ZRY0-F1
#
_cell.length_a   1.000
_cell.length_b   1.000
_cell.length_c   1.000
_cell.angle_alpha   90.00
_cell.angle_beta   90.00
_cell.angle_gamma   90.00
#
_symmetry.space_group_name_H-M   'P 1'
#
loop_
_entity.id
_entity.type
_entity.pdbx_description
1 polymer ?
#
loop_
_entity_poly.entity_id
_entity_poly.type
_entity_poly.pdbx_seq_one_letter_code
_entity_poly.pdbx_strand_id
1 'polypeptide(L)' 'MESPYKGAKAYLSAIIDLYDRKVVAYKISKHNDNKLIMDTLNEAISKRKDIHGLILH' A
#
# COMPACT_ATOMS: atom_id res chain seq x y z
N MET A 1 -21.80 24.10 11.47
CA MET A 1 -22.12 22.66 11.33
C MET A 1 -20.82 21.98 10.90
N GLU A 2 -20.12 21.35 11.84
CA GLU A 2 -18.85 20.66 11.53
C GLU A 2 -19.13 19.27 10.95
N SER A 3 -18.31 18.83 9.99
CA SER A 3 -18.40 17.49 9.40
C SER A 3 -18.26 16.41 10.49
N PRO A 4 -19.11 15.37 10.53
CA PRO A 4 -19.05 14.30 11.54
C PRO A 4 -17.79 13.43 11.44
N TYR A 5 -16.94 13.64 10.43
CA TYR A 5 -15.71 12.89 10.20
C TYR A 5 -14.46 13.58 10.77
N LYS A 6 -14.58 14.23 11.93
CA LYS A 6 -13.42 14.76 12.67
C LYS A 6 -12.59 13.60 13.24
N GLY A 7 -11.53 13.20 12.53
CA GLY A 7 -10.28 12.77 13.19
C GLY A 7 -9.69 11.39 12.87
N ALA A 8 -10.31 10.52 12.07
CA ALA A 8 -9.71 9.24 11.73
C ALA A 8 -8.92 9.33 10.41
N LYS A 9 -7.58 9.45 10.50
CA LYS A 9 -6.69 9.31 9.34
C LYS A 9 -6.48 7.81 9.06
N ALA A 10 -6.62 7.43 7.80
CA ALA A 10 -6.19 6.13 7.30
C ALA A 10 -5.03 6.34 6.34
N TYR A 11 -4.09 5.41 6.34
CA TYR A 11 -2.92 5.38 5.48
C TYR A 11 -3.01 4.16 4.59
N LEU A 12 -2.71 4.35 3.31
CA LEU A 12 -2.69 3.33 2.29
C LEU A 12 -1.24 3.19 1.83
N SER A 13 -0.72 1.96 1.83
CA SER A 13 0.49 1.61 1.08
C SER A 13 0.07 0.71 -0.07
N ALA A 14 0.55 1.02 -1.27
CA ALA A 14 0.25 0.27 -2.47
C ALA A 14 1.52 0.05 -3.30
N ILE A 15 1.62 -1.14 -3.90
CA ILE A 15 2.68 -1.49 -4.85
C ILE A 15 2.06 -1.70 -6.22
N ILE A 16 2.60 -1.00 -7.21
CA ILE A 16 2.08 -0.96 -8.58
C ILE A 16 3.14 -1.52 -9.54
N ASP A 17 2.71 -2.35 -10.48
CA ASP A 17 3.51 -2.78 -11.62
C ASP A 17 3.52 -1.67 -12.69
N LEU A 18 4.69 -1.15 -13.04
CA LEU A 18 4.81 -0.06 -14.00
C LEU A 18 4.51 -0.45 -15.45
N TYR A 19 4.63 -1.73 -15.79
CA TYR A 19 4.42 -2.17 -17.16
C TYR A 19 2.94 -2.08 -17.55
N ASP A 20 2.06 -2.58 -16.68
CA ASP A 20 0.62 -2.67 -16.96
C ASP A 20 -0.26 -1.83 -16.01
N ARG A 21 0.35 -1.05 -15.11
CA ARG A 21 -0.31 -0.19 -14.10
C ARG A 21 -1.25 -0.93 -13.16
N LYS A 22 -1.08 -2.24 -12.98
CA LYS A 22 -1.90 -3.02 -12.05
C LYS A 22 -1.39 -2.89 -10.61
N VAL A 23 -2.33 -2.84 -9.68
CA VAL A 23 -2.02 -2.95 -8.24
C VAL A 23 -1.64 -4.40 -7.94
N VAL A 24 -0.43 -4.60 -7.43
CA VAL A 24 0.09 -5.92 -7.07
C VAL A 24 -0.29 -6.27 -5.63
N ALA A 25 -0.15 -5.32 -4.72
CA ALA A 25 -0.53 -5.45 -3.31
C ALA A 25 -0.90 -4.09 -2.72
N TYR A 26 -1.73 -4.10 -1.69
CA TYR A 26 -2.06 -2.91 -0.92
C TYR A 26 -2.44 -3.26 0.53
N LYS A 27 -2.18 -2.34 1.46
CA LYS A 27 -2.63 -2.41 2.85
C LYS A 27 -3.14 -1.07 3.32
N ILE A 28 -4.13 -1.09 4.22
CA ILE A 28 -4.66 0.09 4.88
C ILE A 28 -4.38 -0.04 6.39
N SER A 29 -3.92 1.05 7.01
CA SER A 29 -3.68 1.13 8.46
C SER A 29 -4.14 2.46 9.04
N LYS A 30 -4.33 2.50 10.35
CA LYS A 30 -4.53 3.74 11.11
C LYS A 30 -3.20 4.47 11.40
N HIS A 31 -2.08 3.81 11.15
CA HIS A 31 -0.73 4.29 11.41
C HIS A 31 0.10 4.32 10.12
N ASN A 32 0.85 5.39 9.92
CA ASN A 32 1.83 5.51 8.85
C ASN A 32 3.20 5.07 9.37
N ASP A 33 3.46 3.77 9.35
CA ASP A 33 4.67 3.18 9.90
C ASP A 33 5.34 2.22 8.91
N ASN A 34 6.57 1.80 9.22
CA ASN A 34 7.30 0.85 8.39
C ASN A 34 6.62 -0.52 8.32
N LYS A 35 5.77 -0.85 9.31
CA LYS A 35 5.03 -2.11 9.31
C LYS A 35 4.03 -2.15 8.16
N LEU A 36 3.29 -1.06 7.93
CA LEU A 36 2.39 -0.92 6.78
C LEU A 36 3.12 -1.17 5.46
N ILE A 37 4.32 -0.62 5.30
CA ILE A 37 5.15 -0.77 4.10
C ILE A 37 5.65 -2.22 3.95
N MET A 38 6.26 -2.77 5.00
CA MET A 38 6.82 -4.12 4.99
C MET A 38 5.75 -5.19 4.73
N ASP A 39 4.57 -5.03 5.34
CA ASP A 39 3.45 -5.95 5.14
C ASP A 39 2.94 -5.90 3.68
N THR A 40 2.91 -4.71 3.07
CA THR A 40 2.54 -4.54 1.65
C THR A 40 3.60 -5.14 0.72
N LEU A 41 4.88 -4.96 1.02
CA LEU A 41 6.00 -5.52 0.26
C LEU A 41 6.02 -7.05 0.31
N ASN A 42 5.87 -7.63 1.50
CA ASN A 42 5.80 -9.09 1.66
C ASN A 42 4.64 -9.69 0.87
N GLU A 43 3.48 -9.02 0.86
CA GLU A 43 2.34 -9.43 0.05
C GLU A 43 2.68 -9.36 -1.45
N ALA A 44 3.32 -8.29 -1.92
CA ALA A 44 3.73 -8.17 -3.33
C ALA A 44 4.72 -9.26 -3.75
N ILE A 45 5.75 -9.53 -2.95
CA ILE A 45 6.75 -10.58 -3.19
C ILE A 45 6.07 -11.96 -3.21
N SER A 46 5.13 -12.23 -2.30
CA SER A 46 4.41 -13.52 -2.30
C SER A 46 3.56 -13.73 -3.56
N LYS A 47 3.03 -12.65 -4.14
CA LYS A 47 2.17 -12.68 -5.33
C LYS A 47 2.97 -12.69 -6.63
N ARG A 48 4.20 -12.18 -6.65
CA ARG A 48 5.06 -12.15 -7.84
C ARG A 48 6.46 -12.67 -7.55
N LYS A 49 6.83 -13.73 -8.28
CA LYS A 49 8.21 -14.26 -8.29
C LYS A 49 9.24 -13.29 -8.88
N ASP A 50 8.78 -12.37 -9.73
CA ASP A 50 9.61 -11.33 -10.34
C ASP A 50 9.16 -9.96 -9.84
N ILE A 51 10.08 -9.27 -9.16
CA ILE A 51 9.85 -7.96 -8.51
C ILE A 51 10.56 -6.81 -9.24
N HIS A 52 11.20 -7.07 -10.38
CA HIS A 52 11.83 -6.02 -11.16
C HIS A 52 10.76 -5.03 -11.69
N GLY A 53 10.96 -3.74 -11.44
CA GLY A 53 10.08 -2.67 -11.94
C GLY A 53 8.85 -2.34 -11.08
N LEU A 54 8.76 -2.86 -9.85
CA LEU A 54 7.74 -2.43 -8.90
C LEU A 54 8.08 -1.07 -8.28
N ILE A 55 7.07 -0.21 -8.14
CA ILE A 55 7.19 1.05 -7.36
C ILE A 55 6.33 0.97 -6.11
N LEU A 56 6.90 1.45 -5.00
CA LEU A 56 6.21 1.74 -3.75
C LEU A 56 5.80 3.21 -3.72
N HIS A 57 4.53 3.49 -3.45
CA HIS A 57 3.97 4.84 -3.28
C HIS A 57 3.44 5.05 -1.86
#